data_AF-A0A0V0HRC7-F1
#
_entry.id   AF-A0A0V0HRC7-F1
#
_cell.length_a   1.000
_cell.length_b   1.000
_cell.length_c   1.000
_cell.angle_alpha   90.00
_cell.angle_beta   90.00
_cell.angle_gamma   90.00
#
_symmetry.space_group_name_H-M   'P 1'
#
loop_
_entity.id
_entity.type
_entity.pdbx_description
1 polymer ?
#
loop_
_entity_poly.entity_id
_entity_poly.type
_entity_poly.pdbx_seq_one_letter_code
_entity_poly.pdbx_strand_id
1 'polypeptide(L)'
;MSTKSPGTAVGSWTQTFSLWCLNPAVVFREIADSCLSVILTSGTLSPMDSFSSELGVTFGTSLEAPHVIDVESQLWAAVISRGPRNYPLNASFKTADSYAFQDALGTSLEEICKIVPGGCLAFFPSYKLMDKLSSRWKETGQWARLNARKPIFTEPRGGQEEFESVLKGYYSSINQREKPVMGRKKKGKRVSS
;
A
#
# COMPACT_ATOMS: atom_id res chain seq x y z
N MET A 1 19.12 -30.80 -42.73
CA MET A 1 19.60 -29.42 -42.98
C MET A 1 18.49 -28.67 -43.69
N SER A 2 17.73 -27.86 -42.96
CA SER A 2 16.76 -26.92 -43.53
C SER A 2 17.15 -25.54 -42.99
N THR A 3 17.58 -24.69 -43.90
CA THR A 3 18.22 -23.40 -43.64
C THR A 3 17.19 -22.40 -43.12
N LYS A 4 17.32 -21.97 -41.87
CA LYS A 4 16.64 -20.77 -41.35
C LYS A 4 17.21 -19.55 -42.06
N SER A 5 16.38 -18.89 -42.87
CA SER A 5 16.67 -17.54 -43.36
C SER A 5 16.64 -16.56 -42.18
N PRO A 6 17.60 -15.63 -42.06
CA PRO A 6 17.58 -14.58 -41.04
C PRO A 6 16.53 -13.53 -41.45
N GLY A 7 15.30 -13.72 -40.99
CA GLY A 7 14.26 -12.71 -41.09
C GLY A 7 14.61 -11.56 -40.17
N THR A 8 15.01 -10.43 -40.75
CA THR A 8 15.22 -9.14 -40.10
C THR A 8 13.94 -8.76 -39.35
N ALA A 9 13.97 -8.78 -38.01
CA ALA A 9 12.88 -8.27 -37.19
C ALA A 9 12.87 -6.74 -37.34
N VAL A 10 12.17 -6.24 -38.36
CA VAL A 10 11.85 -4.82 -38.50
C VAL A 10 10.90 -4.50 -37.35
N GLY A 11 11.40 -3.80 -36.33
CA GLY A 11 10.56 -3.29 -35.25
C GLY A 11 9.45 -2.43 -35.87
N SER A 12 8.21 -2.92 -35.83
CA SER A 12 7.07 -2.17 -36.33
C SER A 12 6.84 -0.98 -35.39
N TRP A 13 7.01 0.23 -35.92
CA TRP A 13 6.65 1.44 -35.20
C TRP A 13 5.13 1.44 -35.01
N THR A 14 4.69 1.42 -33.75
CA THR A 14 3.29 1.63 -33.41
C THR A 14 3.10 3.11 -33.12
N GLN A 15 2.26 3.76 -33.93
CA GLN A 15 1.85 5.15 -33.70
C GLN A 15 0.47 5.12 -33.05
N THR A 16 0.36 5.71 -31.86
CA THR A 16 -0.90 5.77 -31.13
C THR A 16 -1.34 7.22 -31.04
N PHE A 17 -2.58 7.47 -31.47
CA PHE A 17 -3.29 8.71 -31.25
C PHE A 17 -4.36 8.45 -30.19
N SER A 18 -4.40 9.28 -29.15
CA SER A 18 -5.35 9.14 -28.03
C SER A 18 -6.04 10.46 -27.75
N LEU A 19 -7.37 10.42 -27.65
CA LEU A 19 -8.21 11.52 -27.21
C LEU A 19 -8.70 11.23 -25.80
N TRP A 20 -8.47 12.14 -24.86
CA TRP A 20 -8.80 11.97 -23.45
C TRP A 20 -9.88 12.97 -23.04
N CYS A 21 -11.01 12.47 -22.55
CA CYS A 21 -12.01 13.32 -21.90
C CYS A 21 -11.59 13.55 -20.45
N LEU A 22 -11.21 14.79 -20.12
CA LEU A 22 -10.77 15.16 -18.77
C LEU A 22 -11.90 15.74 -17.91
N ASN A 23 -13.12 15.86 -18.47
CA ASN A 23 -14.27 16.40 -17.77
C ASN A 23 -15.31 15.29 -17.51
N PRO A 24 -15.35 14.71 -16.29
CA PRO A 24 -16.28 13.63 -15.99
C PRO A 24 -17.75 14.08 -16.01
N ALA A 25 -18.03 15.37 -15.83
CA ALA A 25 -19.39 15.92 -15.88
C ALA A 25 -20.10 15.68 -17.22
N VAL A 26 -19.34 15.57 -18.33
CA VAL A 26 -19.92 15.33 -19.67
C VAL A 26 -20.63 13.98 -19.70
N VAL A 27 -19.99 12.94 -19.16
CA VAL A 27 -20.54 11.58 -19.12
C VAL A 27 -21.58 11.47 -18.02
N PHE A 28 -21.33 12.07 -16.85
CA PHE A 28 -22.23 11.97 -15.71
C PHE A 28 -23.59 12.64 -15.96
N ARG A 29 -23.63 13.70 -16.77
CA ARG A 29 -24.88 14.40 -17.12
C ARG A 29 -25.90 13.49 -17.79
N GLU A 30 -25.47 12.64 -18.72
CA GLU A 30 -26.38 11.70 -19.40
C GLU A 30 -27.01 10.70 -18.41
N ILE A 31 -26.22 10.26 -17.41
CA ILE A 31 -26.72 9.39 -16.33
C ILE A 31 -27.72 10.15 -15.46
N ALA A 32 -27.38 11.39 -15.08
CA ALA A 32 -28.24 12.22 -14.25
C ALA A 32 -29.58 12.54 -14.93
N ASP A 33 -29.57 12.81 -16.24
CA ASP A 33 -30.76 13.18 -17.02
C ASP A 33 -31.66 11.96 -17.32
N SER A 34 -31.08 10.75 -17.42
CA SER A 34 -31.82 9.52 -17.75
C SER A 34 -32.39 8.80 -16.53
N CYS A 35 -31.91 9.12 -15.32
CA CYS A 35 -32.33 8.47 -14.08
C CYS A 35 -33.34 9.32 -13.30
N LEU A 36 -34.30 8.68 -12.62
CA LEU A 36 -35.20 9.37 -11.69
C LEU A 36 -34.44 9.91 -10.47
N SER A 37 -33.46 9.15 -9.97
CA SER A 37 -32.63 9.51 -8.83
C SER A 37 -31.28 8.79 -8.92
N VAL A 38 -30.21 9.50 -8.57
CA VAL A 38 -28.86 8.95 -8.45
C VAL A 38 -28.41 9.08 -6.99
N ILE A 39 -28.08 7.96 -6.36
CA ILE A 39 -27.61 7.90 -4.98
C ILE A 39 -26.15 7.49 -5.01
N LEU A 40 -25.27 8.36 -4.51
CA LEU A 40 -23.83 8.09 -4.40
C LEU A 40 -23.49 7.80 -2.94
N THR A 41 -22.79 6.69 -2.72
CA THR A 41 -22.36 6.26 -1.40
C THR A 41 -20.89 5.85 -1.45
N SER A 42 -20.09 6.33 -0.51
CA SER A 42 -18.73 5.83 -0.26
C SER A 42 -18.27 6.24 1.13
N GLY A 43 -17.39 5.43 1.72
CA GLY A 43 -16.83 5.66 3.05
C GLY A 43 -15.78 6.77 3.10
N THR A 44 -15.37 7.34 1.97
CA THR A 44 -14.26 8.31 1.87
C THR A 44 -14.57 9.50 0.95
N LEU A 45 -15.84 9.83 0.70
CA LEU A 45 -16.24 10.92 -0.21
C LEU A 45 -16.07 12.34 0.36
N SER A 46 -15.67 12.48 1.62
CA SER A 46 -15.50 13.80 2.25
C SER A 46 -14.19 14.46 1.80
N PRO A 47 -14.19 15.76 1.43
CA PRO A 47 -15.33 16.68 1.36
C PRO A 47 -16.17 16.55 0.06
N MET A 48 -17.50 16.58 0.17
CA MET A 48 -18.43 16.31 -0.95
C MET A 48 -18.50 17.41 -2.01
N ASP A 49 -18.06 18.63 -1.68
CA ASP A 49 -18.15 19.79 -2.58
C ASP A 49 -17.27 19.65 -3.82
N SER A 50 -16.04 19.14 -3.65
CA SER A 50 -15.13 18.90 -4.77
C SER A 50 -15.70 17.85 -5.74
N PHE A 51 -16.30 16.80 -5.18
CA PHE A 51 -16.89 15.73 -5.98
C PHE A 51 -18.12 16.20 -6.77
N SER A 52 -18.97 17.01 -6.14
CA SER A 52 -20.11 17.67 -6.81
C SER A 52 -19.64 18.55 -7.97
N SER A 53 -18.60 19.35 -7.74
CA SER A 53 -18.01 20.21 -8.76
C SER A 53 -17.42 19.43 -9.93
N GLU A 54 -16.73 18.31 -9.67
CA GLU A 54 -16.14 17.46 -10.72
C GLU A 54 -17.22 16.82 -11.60
N LEU A 55 -18.32 16.35 -11.00
CA LEU A 55 -19.44 15.75 -11.72
C LEU A 55 -20.37 16.78 -12.37
N GLY A 56 -20.20 18.07 -12.08
CA GLY A 56 -21.01 19.15 -12.64
C GLY A 56 -22.49 19.06 -12.25
N VAL A 57 -22.79 18.50 -11.08
CA VAL A 57 -24.13 18.34 -10.53
C VAL A 57 -24.17 18.83 -9.08
N THR A 58 -25.35 19.25 -8.63
CA THR A 58 -25.58 19.58 -7.21
C THR A 58 -26.38 18.45 -6.56
N PHE A 59 -25.82 17.82 -5.54
CA PHE A 59 -26.55 16.81 -4.77
C PHE A 59 -27.51 17.49 -3.79
N GLY A 60 -28.81 17.32 -4.00
CA GLY A 60 -29.85 17.94 -3.16
C GLY A 60 -29.91 17.40 -1.72
N THR A 61 -29.33 16.24 -1.46
CA THR A 61 -29.18 15.67 -0.12
C THR A 61 -27.76 15.13 0.02
N SER A 62 -27.04 15.65 1.01
CA SER A 62 -25.71 15.17 1.40
C SER A 62 -25.76 14.76 2.85
N LEU A 63 -25.24 13.57 3.15
CA LEU A 63 -25.16 13.03 4.50
C LEU A 63 -23.73 12.54 4.74
N GLU A 64 -23.06 13.15 5.71
CA GLU A 64 -21.82 12.62 6.27
C GLU A 64 -22.16 11.95 7.59
N ALA A 65 -22.19 10.61 7.59
CA ALA A 65 -22.45 9.86 8.80
C ALA A 65 -21.25 10.00 9.76
N PRO A 66 -21.47 10.17 11.07
CA PRO A 66 -20.39 10.19 12.03
C PRO A 66 -19.62 8.86 11.97
N HIS A 67 -18.31 8.93 12.18
CA HIS A 67 -17.47 7.73 12.22
C HIS A 67 -17.92 6.82 13.37
N VAL A 68 -17.99 5.51 13.08
CA VAL A 68 -18.42 4.48 14.06
C VAL A 68 -17.33 4.21 15.11
N ILE A 69 -16.09 4.65 14.85
CA ILE A 69 -14.96 4.46 15.76
C ILE A 69 -14.83 5.61 16.74
N ASP A 70 -14.42 5.29 17.96
CA ASP A 70 -13.90 6.28 18.89
C ASP A 70 -12.50 6.71 18.43
N VAL A 71 -12.43 7.91 17.88
CA VAL A 71 -11.18 8.46 17.32
C VAL A 71 -10.10 8.60 18.39
N GLU A 72 -10.44 8.84 19.66
CA GLU A 72 -9.44 9.05 20.72
C GLU A 72 -8.77 7.75 21.15
N SER A 73 -9.48 6.62 21.09
CA SER A 73 -8.97 5.33 21.55
C SER A 73 -8.62 4.34 20.43
N GLN A 74 -9.20 4.49 19.25
CA GLN A 74 -9.07 3.50 18.16
C GLN A 74 -8.25 3.98 16.96
N LEU A 75 -7.97 5.28 16.83
CA LEU A 75 -7.23 5.83 15.70
C LEU A 75 -6.15 6.82 16.16
N TRP A 76 -4.93 6.62 15.68
CA TRP A 76 -3.87 7.61 15.79
C TRP A 76 -3.32 7.92 14.40
N ALA A 77 -3.39 9.19 14.02
CA ALA A 77 -2.88 9.69 12.75
C ALA A 77 -1.83 10.78 13.02
N ALA A 78 -0.67 10.66 12.37
CA ALA A 78 0.40 11.62 12.51
C ALA A 78 1.26 11.71 11.25
N VAL A 79 1.90 12.87 11.07
CA VAL A 79 2.86 13.10 10.00
C VAL A 79 4.27 12.97 10.56
N ILE A 80 5.04 12.01 10.03
CA ILE A 80 6.44 11.82 10.38
C ILE A 80 7.30 12.53 9.35
N SER A 81 7.67 13.79 9.62
CA SER A 81 8.47 14.61 8.70
C SER A 81 9.97 14.34 8.77
N ARG A 82 10.45 13.66 9.82
CA ARG A 82 11.87 13.42 10.07
C ARG A 82 12.12 12.03 10.62
N GLY A 83 13.18 11.39 10.12
CA GLY A 83 13.63 10.08 10.54
C GLY A 83 14.73 10.12 11.59
N PRO A 84 15.34 8.96 11.91
CA PRO A 84 16.48 8.87 12.80
C PRO A 84 17.59 9.85 12.41
N ARG A 85 18.32 10.36 13.42
CA ARG A 85 19.36 11.40 13.24
C ARG A 85 18.82 12.72 12.66
N ASN A 86 17.53 12.98 12.82
CA ASN A 86 16.86 14.22 12.40
C ASN A 86 16.84 14.45 10.88
N TYR A 87 17.01 13.39 10.08
CA TYR A 87 17.04 13.48 8.62
C TYR A 87 15.64 13.78 8.04
N PRO A 88 15.48 14.75 7.13
CA PRO A 88 14.18 15.09 6.55
C PRO A 88 13.65 13.97 5.63
N LEU A 89 12.45 13.47 5.93
CA LEU A 89 11.78 12.47 5.10
C LEU A 89 10.98 13.17 4.00
N ASN A 90 11.65 13.47 2.89
CA ASN A 90 11.05 14.10 1.72
C ASN A 90 11.20 13.17 0.50
N ALA A 91 10.08 12.65 0.01
CA ALA A 91 10.03 11.76 -1.16
C ALA A 91 9.86 12.50 -2.50
N SER A 92 10.20 13.79 -2.58
CA SER A 92 10.15 14.55 -3.83
C SER A 92 11.10 13.97 -4.89
N PHE A 93 10.84 14.25 -6.17
CA PHE A 93 11.69 13.82 -7.29
C PHE A 93 13.18 14.15 -7.09
N LYS A 94 13.49 15.28 -6.45
CA LYS A 94 14.87 15.73 -6.21
C LYS A 94 15.59 14.92 -5.13
N THR A 95 14.86 14.37 -4.17
CA THR A 95 15.42 13.82 -2.92
C THR A 95 15.25 12.31 -2.82
N ALA A 96 14.23 11.73 -3.48
CA ALA A 96 13.95 10.30 -3.47
C ALA A 96 15.11 9.43 -3.99
N ASP A 97 15.93 10.00 -4.89
CA ASP A 97 17.07 9.31 -5.50
C ASP A 97 18.33 9.32 -4.62
N SER A 98 18.35 10.12 -3.55
CA SER A 98 19.48 10.15 -2.63
C SER A 98 19.51 8.93 -1.72
N TYR A 99 20.67 8.27 -1.61
CA TYR A 99 20.82 7.13 -0.70
C TYR A 99 20.58 7.50 0.76
N ALA A 100 20.92 8.72 1.17
CA ALA A 100 20.64 9.20 2.51
C ALA A 100 19.14 9.20 2.84
N PHE A 101 18.28 9.59 1.88
CA PHE A 101 16.82 9.49 2.04
C PHE A 101 16.36 8.03 2.11
N GLN A 102 16.84 7.19 1.21
CA GLN A 102 16.43 5.78 1.12
C GLN A 102 16.79 5.02 2.42
N ASP A 103 17.99 5.25 2.95
CA ASP A 103 18.48 4.64 4.18
C ASP A 103 17.76 5.21 5.42
N ALA A 104 17.50 6.53 5.45
CA ALA A 104 16.74 7.16 6.53
C ALA A 104 15.29 6.66 6.60
N LEU A 105 14.63 6.49 5.45
CA LEU A 105 13.28 5.94 5.37
C LEU A 105 13.24 4.49 5.83
N GLY A 106 14.18 3.65 5.36
CA GLY A 106 14.27 2.26 5.80
C GLY A 106 14.50 2.14 7.31
N THR A 107 15.33 3.01 7.88
CA THR A 107 15.60 3.01 9.33
C THR A 107 14.39 3.51 10.13
N SER A 108 13.65 4.47 9.58
CA SER A 108 12.39 4.94 10.19
C SER A 108 11.36 3.80 10.25
N LEU A 109 11.20 3.04 9.16
CA LEU A 109 10.32 1.88 9.11
C LEU A 109 10.78 0.78 10.08
N GLU A 110 12.10 0.62 10.28
CA GLU A 110 12.64 -0.35 11.22
C GLU A 110 12.27 0.00 12.67
N GLU A 111 12.38 1.27 13.07
CA GLU A 111 11.96 1.72 14.40
C GLU A 111 10.45 1.59 14.61
N ILE A 112 9.64 1.93 13.61
CA ILE A 112 8.18 1.75 13.67
C ILE A 112 7.82 0.27 13.85
N CYS A 113 8.43 -0.61 13.04
CA CYS A 113 8.17 -2.04 13.09
C CYS A 113 8.59 -2.71 14.41
N LYS A 114 9.49 -2.10 15.20
CA LYS A 114 9.88 -2.62 16.52
C LYS A 114 8.78 -2.44 17.57
N ILE A 115 7.99 -1.37 17.46
CA ILE A 115 7.03 -0.95 18.50
C ILE A 115 5.60 -1.32 18.11
N VAL A 116 5.26 -1.25 16.82
CA VAL A 116 3.90 -1.55 16.34
C VAL A 116 3.64 -3.06 16.46
N PRO A 117 2.62 -3.51 17.21
CA PRO A 117 2.25 -4.92 17.29
C PRO A 117 1.64 -5.44 15.96
N GLY A 118 1.45 -6.76 15.83
CA GLY A 118 0.75 -7.34 14.68
C GLY A 118 1.43 -7.12 13.32
N GLY A 119 0.65 -6.68 12.32
CA GLY A 119 1.09 -6.40 10.95
C GLY A 119 1.46 -4.94 10.69
N CYS A 120 1.98 -4.64 9.49
CA CYS A 120 2.21 -3.28 9.01
C CYS A 120 2.01 -3.27 7.49
N LEU A 121 1.26 -2.28 6.99
CA LEU A 121 1.07 -2.04 5.57
C LEU A 121 1.77 -0.73 5.21
N ALA A 122 2.63 -0.79 4.19
CA ALA A 122 3.39 0.36 3.70
C ALA A 122 3.06 0.61 2.23
N PHE A 123 2.53 1.79 1.93
CA PHE A 123 2.16 2.21 0.57
C PHE A 123 3.24 3.14 0.00
N PHE A 124 3.59 2.92 -1.26
CA PHE A 124 4.53 3.78 -1.99
C PHE A 124 3.82 4.48 -3.15
N PRO A 125 4.20 5.74 -3.48
CA PRO A 125 3.61 6.48 -4.60
C PRO A 125 3.70 5.80 -5.97
N SER A 126 4.65 4.86 -6.15
CA SER A 126 4.76 4.05 -7.37
C SER A 126 5.55 2.78 -7.13
N TYR A 127 5.28 1.75 -7.94
CA TYR A 127 6.09 0.53 -7.99
C TYR A 127 7.57 0.80 -8.30
N LYS A 128 7.87 1.80 -9.13
CA LYS A 128 9.25 2.18 -9.44
C LYS A 128 10.02 2.65 -8.20
N LEU A 129 9.38 3.46 -7.34
CA LEU A 129 10.01 3.91 -6.11
C LEU A 129 10.13 2.76 -5.09
N MET A 130 9.10 1.93 -4.97
CA MET A 130 9.13 0.73 -4.12
C MET A 130 10.29 -0.19 -4.48
N ASP A 131 10.48 -0.51 -5.77
CA ASP A 131 11.57 -1.36 -6.24
C ASP A 131 12.94 -0.75 -5.92
N LYS A 132 13.10 0.55 -6.17
CA LYS A 132 14.34 1.29 -5.89
C LYS A 132 14.73 1.19 -4.42
N LEU A 133 13.78 1.48 -3.52
CA LEU A 133 13.99 1.39 -2.08
C LEU A 133 14.28 -0.05 -1.65
N SER A 134 13.53 -1.02 -2.19
CA SER A 134 13.72 -2.44 -1.89
C SER A 134 15.11 -2.93 -2.29
N SER A 135 15.60 -2.53 -3.47
CA SER A 135 16.96 -2.86 -3.93
C SER A 135 18.01 -2.26 -3.01
N ARG A 136 17.90 -0.96 -2.69
CA ARG A 136 18.82 -0.30 -1.75
C ARG A 136 18.83 -0.97 -0.38
N TRP A 137 17.68 -1.36 0.14
CA TRP A 137 17.57 -2.01 1.44
C TRP A 137 18.13 -3.44 1.42
N LYS A 138 18.04 -4.16 0.30
CA LYS A 138 18.70 -5.46 0.13
C LYS A 138 20.21 -5.31 0.11
N GLU A 139 20.75 -4.32 -0.63
CA GLU A 139 22.18 -4.04 -0.71
C GLU A 139 22.80 -3.66 0.65
N THR A 140 22.10 -2.84 1.44
CA THR A 140 22.56 -2.36 2.76
C THR A 140 22.25 -3.32 3.92
N GLY A 141 21.62 -4.45 3.63
CA GLY A 141 21.15 -5.42 4.64
C GLY A 141 19.97 -4.93 5.49
N GLN A 142 19.43 -3.74 5.23
CA GLN A 142 18.24 -3.19 5.91
C GLN A 142 17.00 -4.05 5.69
N TRP A 143 16.83 -4.59 4.50
CA TRP A 143 15.75 -5.52 4.16
C TRP A 143 15.76 -6.74 5.07
N ALA A 144 16.94 -7.33 5.29
CA ALA A 144 17.09 -8.50 6.16
C ALA A 144 16.74 -8.17 7.62
N ARG A 145 17.17 -7.00 8.12
CA ARG A 145 16.82 -6.54 9.47
C ARG A 145 15.31 -6.32 9.64
N LEU A 146 14.67 -5.67 8.68
CA LEU A 146 13.22 -5.49 8.65
C LEU A 146 12.50 -6.84 8.63
N ASN A 147 12.90 -7.73 7.70
CA ASN A 147 12.29 -9.06 7.53
C ASN A 147 12.44 -9.95 8.76
N ALA A 148 13.55 -9.85 9.49
CA ALA A 148 13.76 -10.54 10.75
C ALA A 148 12.79 -10.06 11.85
N ARG A 149 12.39 -8.78 11.82
CA ARG A 149 11.41 -8.21 12.75
C ARG A 149 10.00 -8.52 12.33
N LYS A 150 9.61 -8.23 11.08
CA LYS A 150 8.30 -8.52 10.50
C LYS A 150 8.51 -9.07 9.09
N PRO A 151 8.06 -10.30 8.78
CA PRO A 151 8.22 -10.87 7.46
C PRO A 151 7.62 -9.94 6.40
N ILE A 152 8.41 -9.62 5.38
CA ILE A 152 8.05 -8.69 4.33
C ILE A 152 7.37 -9.47 3.21
N PHE A 153 6.19 -8.99 2.82
CA PHE A 153 5.43 -9.45 1.68
C PHE A 153 5.35 -8.28 0.70
N THR A 154 5.64 -8.53 -0.58
CA THR A 154 5.59 -7.50 -1.63
C THR A 154 4.44 -7.80 -2.55
N GLU A 155 3.67 -6.78 -2.90
CA GLU A 155 2.56 -6.91 -3.84
C GLU A 155 3.09 -7.38 -5.21
N PRO A 156 2.60 -8.52 -5.72
CA PRO A 156 3.00 -9.02 -7.02
C PRO A 156 2.39 -8.16 -8.13
N ARG A 157 3.09 -8.10 -9.28
CA ARG A 157 2.55 -7.49 -10.51
C ARG A 157 1.74 -8.48 -11.36
N GLY A 158 1.61 -9.72 -10.88
CA GLY A 158 0.91 -10.80 -11.56
C GLY A 158 -0.60 -10.74 -11.40
N GLY A 159 -1.24 -11.86 -11.73
CA GLY A 159 -2.69 -12.02 -11.62
C GLY A 159 -3.17 -12.17 -10.18
N GLN A 160 -4.49 -12.16 -10.03
CA GLN A 160 -5.18 -12.20 -8.74
C GLN A 160 -4.77 -13.37 -7.84
N GLU A 161 -4.47 -14.54 -8.40
CA GLU A 161 -4.06 -15.72 -7.63
C GLU A 161 -2.74 -15.52 -6.86
N GLU A 162 -1.76 -14.85 -7.47
CA GLU A 162 -0.47 -14.56 -6.83
C GLU A 162 -0.67 -13.58 -5.65
N PHE A 163 -1.52 -12.57 -5.86
CA PHE A 163 -1.87 -11.60 -4.83
C PHE A 163 -2.56 -12.25 -3.63
N GLU A 164 -3.54 -13.13 -3.87
CA GLU A 164 -4.24 -13.88 -2.81
C GLU A 164 -3.29 -14.77 -2.00
N SER A 165 -2.33 -15.42 -2.67
CA SER A 165 -1.30 -16.24 -2.02
C SER A 165 -0.42 -15.40 -1.08
N VAL A 166 0.04 -14.24 -1.55
CA VAL A 166 0.85 -13.31 -0.75
C VAL A 166 0.07 -12.80 0.46
N LEU A 167 -1.18 -12.40 0.27
CA LEU A 167 -2.06 -11.96 1.36
C LEU A 167 -2.27 -13.06 2.41
N LYS A 168 -2.50 -14.30 1.98
CA LYS A 168 -2.64 -15.44 2.89
C LYS A 168 -1.37 -15.66 3.72
N GLY A 169 -0.19 -15.50 3.11
CA GLY A 169 1.09 -15.53 3.80
C GLY A 169 1.19 -14.43 4.86
N TYR A 170 0.84 -13.20 4.50
CA TYR A 170 0.82 -12.05 5.41
C TYR A 170 -0.06 -12.29 6.64
N TYR A 171 -1.33 -12.65 6.45
CA TYR A 171 -2.26 -12.91 7.56
C TYR A 171 -1.80 -14.07 8.45
N SER A 172 -1.26 -15.14 7.86
CA SER A 172 -0.72 -16.27 8.61
C SER A 172 0.44 -15.87 9.51
N SER A 173 1.31 -14.96 9.04
CA SER A 173 2.47 -14.47 9.82
C SER A 173 2.08 -13.64 11.04
N ILE A 174 0.94 -12.94 10.98
CA ILE A 174 0.41 -12.13 12.08
C ILE A 174 -0.24 -13.04 13.12
N ASN A 175 -1.15 -13.92 12.70
CA ASN A 175 -1.94 -14.77 13.58
C ASN A 175 -1.08 -15.79 14.36
N GLN A 176 0.08 -16.19 13.84
CA GLN A 176 1.00 -17.09 14.54
C GLN A 176 1.77 -16.41 15.68
N ARG A 177 1.99 -15.09 15.59
CA ARG A 177 2.72 -14.32 16.60
C ARG A 177 1.88 -13.93 17.81
N GLU A 178 0.55 -13.96 17.67
CA GLU A 178 -0.39 -13.67 18.77
C GLU A 178 -0.64 -14.85 19.70
N LYS A 179 -0.21 -16.07 19.36
CA LYS A 179 -0.31 -17.21 20.29
C LYS A 179 0.73 -17.04 21.40
N PRO A 180 0.33 -16.81 22.67
CA PRO A 180 1.27 -16.82 23.77
C PRO A 180 1.92 -18.20 23.82
N VAL A 181 3.24 -18.25 23.98
CA VAL A 181 3.96 -19.49 24.28
C VAL A 181 3.42 -20.00 25.61
N MET A 182 2.42 -20.88 25.57
CA MET A 182 1.90 -21.57 26.73
C MET A 182 2.97 -22.56 27.17
N GLY A 183 3.86 -22.11 28.06
CA GLY A 183 4.95 -22.90 28.61
C GLY A 183 4.40 -24.21 29.16
N ARG A 184 4.79 -25.34 28.56
CA ARG A 184 4.55 -26.68 29.11
C ARG A 184 5.22 -26.76 30.49
N LYS A 185 4.46 -26.56 31.57
CA LYS A 185 4.87 -27.01 32.91
C LYS A 185 4.99 -28.54 32.87
N LYS A 186 6.22 -29.05 32.83
CA LYS A 186 6.50 -30.47 33.13
C LYS A 186 6.05 -30.72 34.57
N LYS A 187 4.97 -31.51 34.75
CA LYS A 187 4.63 -32.09 36.05
C LYS A 187 5.77 -33.03 36.46
N GLY A 188 6.55 -32.65 37.46
CA GLY A 188 7.49 -33.54 38.13
C GLY A 188 6.72 -34.67 38.82
N LYS A 189 7.09 -35.92 38.51
CA LYS A 189 6.69 -37.10 39.29
C LYS A 189 7.31 -36.98 40.67
N ARG A 190 6.49 -36.83 41.71
CA ARG A 190 6.90 -37.18 43.08
C ARG A 190 7.05 -38.71 43.12
N VAL A 191 8.25 -39.17 43.43
CA VAL A 191 8.51 -40.56 43.82
C VAL A 191 8.11 -40.68 45.29
N SER A 192 7.27 -41.66 45.60
CA SER A 192 6.98 -42.11 46.95
C SER A 192 7.48 -43.54 47.12
N SER A 193 8.11 -43.79 48.27
CA SER A 193 8.80 -45.00 48.75
C SER A 193 10.29 -45.01 48.46
#